data_AF-A0A7G6X367-F1
#
_entry.id   AF-A0A7G6X367-F1
#
_cell.length_a   1.000
_cell.length_b   1.000
_cell.length_c   1.000
_cell.angle_alpha   90.00
_cell.angle_beta   90.00
_cell.angle_gamma   90.00
#
_symmetry.space_group_name_H-M   'P 1'
#
loop_
_entity.id
_entity.type
_entity.pdbx_description
1 polymer ?
#
loop_
_entity_poly.entity_id
_entity_poly.type
_entity_poly.pdbx_seq_one_letter_code
_entity_poly.pdbx_strand_id
1 'polypeptide(L)'
;MVRWEPGAQDRLRQAALELYLKQGFEQTTVGEIARSVGLTERTYFRHFADKREVLFDGQDTLQQAFVDSVTAAPQDASPVELVAAALAASAEFFPAERRQWSRQRQEVIVANPPLQERELLKMARLTAAFTKALRARGVPEPHATLAAESGTTVFTVAFLQWIADGETRSLADVETEVLAELGTFAEQLSGHGSDRKAARRRSPAAPTRRSRE
;
A
#
# COMPACT_ATOMS: atom_id res chain seq x y z
N MET A 1 17.13 -23.53 -25.14
CA MET A 1 17.15 -22.71 -23.90
C MET A 1 17.34 -21.26 -24.30
N VAL A 2 16.27 -20.47 -24.30
CA VAL A 2 16.35 -19.02 -24.50
C VAL A 2 16.76 -18.44 -23.15
N ARG A 3 17.99 -17.93 -23.07
CA ARG A 3 18.50 -17.20 -21.91
C ARG A 3 17.79 -15.85 -21.92
N TRP A 4 16.73 -15.70 -21.14
CA TRP A 4 16.01 -14.44 -21.00
C TRP A 4 16.99 -13.42 -20.41
N GLU A 5 17.44 -12.46 -21.21
CA GLU A 5 18.13 -11.28 -20.68
C GLU A 5 17.05 -10.34 -20.15
N PRO A 6 17.13 -9.91 -18.88
CA PRO A 6 16.22 -8.91 -18.35
C PRO A 6 16.18 -7.68 -19.25
N GLY A 7 14.98 -7.13 -19.46
CA GLY A 7 14.80 -5.94 -20.27
C GLY A 7 15.68 -4.78 -19.78
N ALA A 8 16.01 -3.84 -20.67
CA ALA A 8 16.84 -2.67 -20.32
C ALA A 8 16.33 -1.94 -19.07
N GLN A 9 14.99 -1.85 -18.92
CA GLN A 9 14.32 -1.28 -17.75
C GLN A 9 14.62 -2.04 -16.45
N ASP A 10 14.52 -3.37 -16.45
CA ASP A 10 14.82 -4.19 -15.26
C ASP A 10 16.30 -4.09 -14.86
N ARG A 11 17.21 -4.09 -15.85
CA ARG A 11 18.65 -3.94 -15.59
C ARG A 11 18.97 -2.59 -14.96
N LEU A 12 18.36 -1.51 -15.46
CA LEU A 12 18.49 -0.17 -14.87
C LEU A 12 17.91 -0.12 -13.46
N ARG A 13 16.77 -0.77 -13.21
CA ARG A 13 16.13 -0.82 -11.88
C ARG A 13 17.01 -1.49 -10.85
N GLN A 14 17.56 -2.65 -11.20
CA GLN A 14 18.45 -3.41 -10.33
C GLN A 14 19.74 -2.62 -10.05
N ALA A 15 20.36 -2.06 -11.08
CA ALA A 15 21.58 -1.27 -10.95
C ALA A 15 21.40 0.00 -10.11
N ALA A 16 20.26 0.68 -10.25
CA ALA A 16 19.93 1.84 -9.43
C ALA A 16 19.87 1.46 -7.96
N LEU A 17 19.15 0.39 -7.62
CA LEU A 17 19.00 -0.06 -6.23
C LEU A 17 20.34 -0.47 -5.62
N GLU A 18 21.16 -1.23 -6.36
CA GLU A 18 22.50 -1.63 -5.91
C GLU A 18 23.40 -0.44 -5.63
N LEU A 19 23.41 0.57 -6.51
CA LEU A 19 24.19 1.80 -6.30
C LEU A 19 23.66 2.61 -5.12
N TYR A 20 22.34 2.75 -4.98
CA TYR A 20 21.75 3.46 -3.85
C TYR A 20 22.11 2.83 -2.51
N LEU A 21 22.12 1.49 -2.41
CA LEU A 21 22.56 0.78 -1.21
C LEU A 21 24.06 0.90 -0.96
N LYS A 22 24.88 0.89 -2.02
CA LYS A 22 26.35 0.88 -1.89
C LYS A 22 26.95 2.23 -1.54
N GLN A 23 26.47 3.31 -2.17
CA GLN A 23 27.08 4.64 -2.08
C GLN A 23 26.09 5.75 -1.70
N GLY A 24 24.80 5.42 -1.54
CA GLY A 24 23.75 6.37 -1.18
C GLY A 24 23.00 6.92 -2.39
N PHE A 25 21.71 7.19 -2.17
CA PHE A 25 20.81 7.76 -3.19
C PHE A 25 21.28 9.13 -3.68
N GLU A 26 21.72 10.01 -2.77
CA GLU A 26 22.14 11.37 -3.15
C GLU A 26 23.39 11.38 -4.02
N GLN A 27 24.37 10.53 -3.70
CA GLN A 27 25.64 10.46 -4.43
C GLN A 27 25.58 9.70 -5.75
N THR A 28 24.46 9.04 -6.04
CA THR A 28 24.30 8.27 -7.28
C THR A 28 23.67 9.11 -8.38
N THR A 29 24.30 9.09 -9.56
CA THR A 29 23.84 9.78 -10.77
C THR A 29 23.21 8.83 -11.78
N VAL A 30 22.32 9.36 -12.64
CA VAL A 30 21.73 8.60 -13.77
C VAL A 30 22.82 8.05 -14.69
N GLY A 31 23.89 8.81 -14.94
CA GLY A 31 25.02 8.38 -15.76
C GLY A 31 25.80 7.21 -15.18
N GLU A 32 25.95 7.12 -13.86
CA GLU A 32 26.56 5.96 -13.21
C GLU A 32 25.68 4.73 -13.32
N ILE A 33 24.37 4.87 -13.09
CA ILE A 33 23.39 3.78 -13.21
C ILE A 33 23.38 3.22 -14.64
N ALA A 34 23.32 4.10 -15.65
CA ALA A 34 23.30 3.64 -17.03
C ALA A 34 24.60 2.94 -17.42
N ARG A 35 25.76 3.52 -17.05
CA ARG A 35 27.08 2.96 -17.37
C ARG A 35 27.33 1.61 -16.70
N SER A 36 26.84 1.39 -15.48
CA SER A 36 27.06 0.13 -14.76
C SER A 36 26.44 -1.08 -15.45
N VAL A 37 25.42 -0.87 -16.31
CA VAL A 37 24.78 -1.91 -17.12
C VAL A 37 25.02 -1.76 -18.63
N GLY A 38 26.04 -0.99 -19.02
CA GLY A 38 26.41 -0.81 -20.43
C GLY A 38 25.37 -0.06 -21.27
N LEU A 39 24.57 0.81 -20.65
CA LEU A 39 23.57 1.65 -21.31
C LEU A 39 23.97 3.13 -21.26
N THR A 40 23.28 3.96 -22.04
CA THR A 40 23.48 5.42 -22.05
C THR A 40 22.44 6.14 -21.20
N GLU A 41 22.74 7.36 -20.75
CA GLU A 41 21.74 8.22 -20.10
C GLU A 41 20.51 8.46 -20.98
N ARG A 42 20.71 8.61 -22.30
CA ARG A 42 19.59 8.70 -23.25
C ARG A 42 18.68 7.47 -23.18
N THR A 43 19.24 6.28 -23.00
CA THR A 43 18.47 5.05 -22.81
C THR A 43 17.75 5.06 -21.47
N TYR A 44 18.40 5.52 -20.40
CA TYR A 44 17.76 5.70 -19.10
C TYR A 44 16.53 6.60 -19.18
N PHE A 45 16.69 7.80 -19.75
CA PHE A 45 15.63 8.80 -19.84
C PHE A 45 14.45 8.40 -20.74
N ARG A 46 14.62 7.37 -21.58
CA ARG A 46 13.51 6.75 -22.31
C ARG A 46 12.60 5.92 -21.39
N HIS A 47 13.12 5.42 -20.28
CA HIS A 47 12.38 4.59 -19.31
C HIS A 47 11.95 5.37 -18.07
N PHE A 48 12.81 6.26 -17.54
CA PHE A 48 12.58 6.94 -16.28
C PHE A 48 12.87 8.44 -16.39
N ALA A 49 11.98 9.26 -15.84
CA ALA A 49 12.11 10.72 -15.90
C ALA A 49 13.30 11.24 -15.08
N ASP A 50 13.58 10.62 -13.94
CA ASP A 50 14.69 10.97 -13.06
C ASP A 50 15.15 9.77 -12.21
N LYS A 51 16.18 9.98 -11.39
CA LYS A 51 16.76 8.94 -10.52
C LYS A 51 15.82 8.41 -9.43
N ARG A 52 14.77 9.15 -9.06
CA ARG A 52 13.76 8.69 -8.08
C ARG A 52 12.83 7.70 -8.74
N GLU A 53 12.32 8.05 -9.93
CA GLU A 53 11.24 7.31 -10.60
C GLU A 53 11.57 5.84 -10.89
N VAL A 54 12.86 5.49 -11.05
CA VAL A 54 13.29 4.09 -11.19
C VAL A 54 12.86 3.18 -10.03
N LEU A 55 12.72 3.72 -8.80
CA LEU A 55 12.24 2.96 -7.64
C LEU A 55 10.72 2.83 -7.61
N PHE A 56 9.97 3.62 -8.39
CA PHE A 56 8.50 3.63 -8.40
C PHE A 56 7.94 3.00 -9.67
N ASP A 57 8.78 2.28 -10.40
CA ASP A 57 8.38 1.53 -11.57
C ASP A 57 7.25 0.54 -11.25
N GLY A 58 6.27 0.47 -12.15
CA GLY A 58 5.07 -0.34 -12.01
C GLY A 58 4.04 0.16 -10.99
N GLN A 59 4.17 1.39 -10.47
CA GLN A 59 3.11 2.02 -9.66
C GLN A 59 1.77 2.08 -10.39
N ASP A 60 1.79 2.35 -11.69
CA ASP A 60 0.57 2.43 -12.51
C ASP A 60 -0.05 1.05 -12.69
N THR A 61 0.77 0.00 -12.82
CA THR A 61 0.32 -1.39 -12.86
C THR A 61 -0.36 -1.80 -11.56
N LEU A 62 0.24 -1.45 -10.41
CA LEU A 62 -0.36 -1.69 -9.10
C LEU A 62 -1.69 -0.95 -8.95
N GLN A 63 -1.74 0.33 -9.33
CA GLN A 63 -2.97 1.11 -9.30
C GLN A 63 -4.05 0.51 -10.21
N GLN A 64 -3.66 0.08 -11.41
CA GLN A 64 -4.58 -0.55 -12.35
C GLN A 64 -5.11 -1.88 -11.82
N ALA A 65 -4.28 -2.68 -11.14
CA ALA A 65 -4.72 -3.92 -10.50
C ALA A 65 -5.84 -3.68 -9.46
N PHE A 66 -5.71 -2.63 -8.62
CA PHE A 66 -6.77 -2.24 -7.70
C PHE A 66 -8.05 -1.85 -8.45
N VAL A 67 -7.95 -1.01 -9.48
CA VAL A 67 -9.12 -0.54 -10.24
C VAL A 67 -9.79 -1.68 -11.03
N ASP A 68 -9.01 -2.56 -11.64
CA ASP A 68 -9.50 -3.68 -12.43
C ASP A 68 -10.17 -4.72 -11.56
N SER A 69 -9.65 -4.99 -10.36
CA SER A 69 -10.27 -5.91 -9.40
C SER A 69 -11.70 -5.46 -9.00
N VAL A 70 -11.89 -4.15 -8.78
CA VAL A 70 -13.21 -3.58 -8.50
C VAL A 70 -14.13 -3.73 -9.70
N THR A 71 -13.60 -3.54 -10.91
CA THR A 71 -14.40 -3.64 -12.14
C THR A 71 -14.82 -5.08 -12.40
N ALA A 72 -13.92 -6.04 -12.18
CA ALA A 72 -14.12 -7.46 -12.47
C ALA A 72 -14.96 -8.21 -11.41
N ALA A 73 -15.09 -7.67 -10.20
CA ALA A 73 -15.86 -8.29 -9.12
C ALA A 73 -17.35 -8.55 -9.50
N PRO A 74 -18.02 -9.51 -8.83
CA PRO A 74 -19.47 -9.71 -8.95
C PRO A 74 -20.30 -8.47 -8.58
N GLN A 75 -21.43 -8.25 -9.25
CA GLN A 75 -22.26 -7.02 -9.09
C GLN A 75 -22.81 -6.83 -7.68
N ASP A 76 -23.01 -7.92 -6.95
CA ASP A 76 -23.50 -7.98 -5.58
C ASP A 76 -22.38 -7.99 -4.53
N ALA A 77 -21.12 -7.88 -4.94
CA ALA A 77 -19.97 -7.83 -4.02
C ALA A 77 -20.08 -6.64 -3.06
N SER A 78 -19.98 -6.92 -1.78
CA SER A 78 -19.91 -5.94 -0.70
C SER A 78 -18.62 -5.11 -0.78
N PRO A 79 -18.58 -3.92 -0.16
CA PRO A 79 -17.36 -3.11 -0.12
C PRO A 79 -16.14 -3.84 0.46
N VAL A 80 -16.33 -4.73 1.43
CA VAL A 80 -15.25 -5.53 2.03
C VAL A 80 -14.72 -6.57 1.05
N GLU A 81 -15.59 -7.22 0.27
CA GLU A 81 -15.17 -8.15 -0.78
C GLU A 81 -14.42 -7.43 -1.90
N LEU A 82 -14.82 -6.20 -2.24
CA LEU A 82 -14.09 -5.35 -3.19
C LEU A 82 -12.68 -4.98 -2.68
N VAL A 83 -12.54 -4.70 -1.38
CA VAL A 83 -11.22 -4.47 -0.76
C VAL A 83 -10.37 -5.73 -0.77
N ALA A 84 -10.94 -6.87 -0.40
CA ALA A 84 -10.22 -8.15 -0.42
C ALA A 84 -9.75 -8.52 -1.83
N ALA A 85 -10.59 -8.31 -2.85
CA ALA A 85 -10.22 -8.53 -4.25
C ALA A 85 -9.08 -7.63 -4.71
N ALA A 86 -9.08 -6.36 -4.30
CA ALA A 86 -8.02 -5.41 -4.63
C ALA A 86 -6.69 -5.76 -3.97
N LEU A 87 -6.71 -6.19 -2.71
CA LEU A 87 -5.53 -6.67 -1.98
C LEU A 87 -4.94 -7.91 -2.68
N ALA A 88 -5.77 -8.92 -2.96
CA ALA A 88 -5.35 -10.13 -3.66
C ALA A 88 -4.72 -9.83 -5.03
N ALA A 89 -5.31 -8.92 -5.83
CA ALA A 89 -4.74 -8.48 -7.10
C ALA A 89 -3.40 -7.76 -6.91
N SER A 90 -3.22 -7.06 -5.80
CA SER A 90 -1.95 -6.43 -5.44
C SER A 90 -0.87 -7.44 -5.09
N ALA A 91 -1.23 -8.53 -4.39
CA ALA A 91 -0.31 -9.59 -4.01
C ALA A 91 0.32 -10.30 -5.21
N GLU A 92 -0.41 -10.42 -6.34
CA GLU A 92 0.12 -10.95 -7.60
C GLU A 92 1.31 -10.13 -8.13
N PHE A 93 1.37 -8.83 -7.83
CA PHE A 93 2.47 -7.95 -8.20
C PHE A 93 3.72 -8.13 -7.30
N PHE A 94 3.57 -8.78 -6.15
CA PHE A 94 4.61 -8.98 -5.14
C PHE A 94 4.82 -10.47 -4.81
N PRO A 95 5.28 -11.28 -5.80
CA PRO A 95 5.60 -12.66 -5.55
C PRO A 95 6.82 -12.80 -4.62
N ALA A 96 7.02 -13.98 -4.02
CA ALA A 96 8.04 -14.21 -3.00
C ALA A 96 9.46 -13.86 -3.47
N GLU A 97 9.77 -14.09 -4.75
CA GLU A 97 11.05 -13.78 -5.38
C GLU A 97 11.34 -12.27 -5.39
N ARG A 98 10.29 -11.43 -5.36
CA ARG A 98 10.40 -9.97 -5.31
C ARG A 98 10.64 -9.45 -3.89
N ARG A 99 10.46 -10.26 -2.84
CA ARG A 99 10.53 -9.83 -1.43
C ARG A 99 11.85 -9.15 -1.09
N GLN A 100 12.97 -9.73 -1.49
CA GLN A 100 14.29 -9.17 -1.21
C GLN A 100 14.48 -7.80 -1.87
N TRP A 101 14.08 -7.66 -3.13
CA TRP A 101 14.14 -6.39 -3.85
C TRP A 101 13.25 -5.34 -3.18
N SER A 102 12.02 -5.71 -2.78
CA SER A 102 11.08 -4.82 -2.10
C SER A 102 11.60 -4.34 -0.74
N ARG A 103 12.25 -5.22 0.03
CA ARG A 103 12.91 -4.88 1.30
C ARG A 103 14.01 -3.84 1.09
N GLN A 104 14.94 -4.14 0.19
CA GLN A 104 16.04 -3.24 -0.16
C GLN A 104 15.57 -1.88 -0.68
N ARG A 105 14.55 -1.87 -1.54
CA ARG A 105 13.91 -0.65 -2.02
C ARG A 105 13.32 0.15 -0.87
N GLN A 106 12.68 -0.52 0.10
CA GLN A 106 12.12 0.15 1.27
C GLN A 106 13.19 0.74 2.18
N GLU A 107 14.33 0.06 2.38
CA GLU A 107 15.48 0.59 3.12
C GLU A 107 15.96 1.92 2.52
N VAL A 108 16.12 1.97 1.19
CA VAL A 108 16.50 3.20 0.49
C VAL A 108 15.45 4.30 0.68
N ILE A 109 14.16 3.99 0.59
CA ILE A 109 13.10 4.99 0.76
C ILE A 109 13.09 5.55 2.19
N VAL A 110 13.14 4.69 3.20
CA VAL A 110 13.12 5.10 4.61
C VAL A 110 14.35 5.96 4.96
N ALA A 111 15.49 5.72 4.33
CA ALA A 111 16.69 6.53 4.56
C ALA A 111 16.66 7.93 3.91
N ASN A 112 15.71 8.23 3.02
CA ASN A 112 15.76 9.45 2.18
C ASN A 112 14.42 10.20 2.14
N PRO A 113 14.30 11.38 2.79
CA PRO A 113 13.05 12.14 2.86
C PRO A 113 12.38 12.45 1.51
N PRO A 114 13.10 12.86 0.44
CA PRO A 114 12.48 13.10 -0.86
C PRO A 114 11.82 11.84 -1.48
N LEU A 115 12.31 10.65 -1.14
CA LEU A 115 11.71 9.39 -1.57
C LEU A 115 10.49 9.02 -0.72
N GLN A 116 10.51 9.33 0.57
CA GLN A 116 9.33 9.18 1.45
C GLN A 116 8.17 10.06 0.96
N GLU A 117 8.44 11.34 0.65
CA GLU A 117 7.44 12.25 0.09
C GLU A 117 6.84 11.70 -1.21
N ARG A 118 7.68 11.12 -2.08
CA ARG A 118 7.24 10.52 -3.33
C ARG A 118 6.41 9.26 -3.13
N GLU A 119 6.74 8.42 -2.14
CA GLU A 119 5.96 7.23 -1.77
C GLU A 119 4.61 7.63 -1.17
N LEU A 120 4.56 8.65 -0.31
CA LEU A 120 3.30 9.19 0.23
C LEU A 120 2.38 9.68 -0.89
N LEU A 121 2.91 10.43 -1.86
CA LEU A 121 2.14 10.86 -3.04
C LEU A 121 1.66 9.68 -3.89
N LYS A 122 2.48 8.62 -4.03
CA LYS A 122 2.08 7.39 -4.74
C LYS A 122 0.90 6.72 -4.04
N MET A 123 0.95 6.56 -2.72
CA MET A 123 -0.14 5.96 -1.94
C MET A 123 -1.41 6.81 -2.00
N ALA A 124 -1.30 8.14 -1.90
CA ALA A 124 -2.45 9.03 -2.04
C ALA A 124 -3.13 8.92 -3.42
N ARG A 125 -2.34 8.78 -4.50
CA ARG A 125 -2.88 8.56 -5.85
C ARG A 125 -3.58 7.22 -5.99
N LEU A 126 -3.00 6.15 -5.41
CA LEU A 126 -3.62 4.84 -5.35
C LEU A 126 -4.97 4.90 -4.63
N THR A 127 -5.03 5.48 -3.43
CA THR A 127 -6.28 5.65 -2.67
C THR A 127 -7.32 6.42 -3.47
N ALA A 128 -6.93 7.51 -4.14
CA ALA A 128 -7.84 8.32 -4.93
C ALA A 128 -8.42 7.55 -6.14
N ALA A 129 -7.57 6.80 -6.85
CA ALA A 129 -7.99 5.95 -7.96
C ALA A 129 -8.94 4.83 -7.49
N PHE A 130 -8.60 4.18 -6.37
CA PHE A 130 -9.41 3.13 -5.79
C PHE A 130 -10.78 3.64 -5.30
N THR A 131 -10.80 4.78 -4.61
CA THR A 131 -12.04 5.46 -4.20
C THR A 131 -12.92 5.78 -5.40
N LYS A 132 -12.32 6.30 -6.48
CA LYS A 132 -13.04 6.61 -7.73
C LYS A 132 -13.65 5.35 -8.35
N ALA A 133 -12.93 4.22 -8.36
CA ALA A 133 -13.43 2.95 -8.87
C ALA A 133 -14.62 2.44 -8.04
N LEU A 134 -14.53 2.49 -6.71
CA LEU A 134 -15.63 2.08 -5.82
C LEU A 134 -16.88 2.95 -6.01
N ARG A 135 -16.72 4.27 -6.15
CA ARG A 135 -17.83 5.19 -6.46
C ARG A 135 -18.47 4.88 -7.82
N ALA A 136 -17.65 4.64 -8.85
CA ALA A 136 -18.14 4.30 -10.18
C ALA A 136 -18.93 2.98 -10.18
N ARG A 137 -18.61 2.08 -9.25
CA ARG A 137 -19.34 0.83 -9.01
C ARG A 137 -20.63 1.01 -8.18
N GLY A 138 -20.91 2.21 -7.68
CA GLY A 138 -22.12 2.52 -6.93
C GLY A 138 -21.99 2.38 -5.41
N VAL A 139 -20.78 2.21 -4.87
CA VAL A 139 -20.57 2.26 -3.41
C VAL A 139 -20.80 3.70 -2.93
N PRO A 140 -21.75 3.94 -2.01
CA PRO A 140 -22.09 5.29 -1.56
C PRO A 140 -21.03 5.87 -0.60
N GLU A 141 -21.01 7.19 -0.46
CA GLU A 141 -20.23 7.83 0.61
C GLU A 141 -20.94 7.72 1.98
N PRO A 142 -20.20 7.64 3.11
CA PRO A 142 -18.73 7.65 3.22
C PRO A 142 -18.06 6.28 2.98
N HIS A 143 -18.82 5.24 2.60
CA HIS A 143 -18.32 3.86 2.53
C HIS A 143 -17.24 3.67 1.47
N ALA A 144 -17.35 4.31 0.30
CA ALA A 144 -16.32 4.24 -0.73
C ALA A 144 -14.97 4.80 -0.25
N THR A 145 -14.99 5.98 0.41
CA THR A 145 -13.78 6.57 0.99
C THR A 145 -13.22 5.67 2.09
N LEU A 146 -14.05 5.23 3.04
CA LEU A 146 -13.59 4.36 4.13
C LEU A 146 -13.00 3.05 3.61
N ALA A 147 -13.65 2.39 2.66
CA ALA A 147 -13.16 1.15 2.08
C ALA A 147 -11.81 1.34 1.36
N ALA A 148 -11.65 2.40 0.57
CA ALA A 148 -10.39 2.67 -0.12
C ALA A 148 -9.23 3.01 0.84
N GLU A 149 -9.49 3.87 1.83
CA GLU A 149 -8.51 4.25 2.85
C GLU A 149 -8.11 3.05 3.72
N SER A 150 -9.10 2.24 4.15
CA SER A 150 -8.87 1.00 4.88
C SER A 150 -8.09 -0.01 4.06
N GLY A 151 -8.47 -0.27 2.80
CA GLY A 151 -7.73 -1.18 1.93
C GLY A 151 -6.29 -0.73 1.68
N THR A 152 -6.06 0.56 1.47
CA THR A 152 -4.71 1.11 1.29
C THR A 152 -3.88 1.01 2.58
N THR A 153 -4.52 1.20 3.74
CA THR A 153 -3.90 1.01 5.05
C THR A 153 -3.50 -0.45 5.26
N VAL A 154 -4.41 -1.40 5.00
CA VAL A 154 -4.14 -2.84 5.09
C VAL A 154 -2.97 -3.22 4.19
N PHE A 155 -2.99 -2.79 2.92
CA PHE A 155 -1.89 -3.02 1.99
C PHE A 155 -0.55 -2.50 2.54
N THR A 156 -0.55 -1.27 3.07
CA THR A 156 0.69 -0.64 3.58
C THR A 156 1.25 -1.41 4.78
N VAL A 157 0.40 -1.76 5.74
CA VAL A 157 0.80 -2.52 6.94
C VAL A 157 1.27 -3.94 6.55
N ALA A 158 0.50 -4.62 5.71
CA ALA A 158 0.82 -5.97 5.24
C ALA A 158 2.11 -6.00 4.43
N PHE A 159 2.35 -5.01 3.56
CA PHE A 159 3.58 -4.89 2.79
C PHE A 159 4.81 -4.75 3.70
N LEU A 160 4.75 -3.88 4.71
CA LEU A 160 5.85 -3.68 5.66
C LEU A 160 6.13 -4.94 6.50
N GLN A 161 5.09 -5.66 6.89
CA GLN A 161 5.24 -6.95 7.58
C GLN A 161 5.80 -8.04 6.66
N TRP A 162 5.32 -8.11 5.42
CA TRP A 162 5.77 -9.09 4.42
C TRP A 162 7.26 -8.94 4.08
N ILE A 163 7.79 -7.71 4.02
CA ILE A 163 9.21 -7.48 3.81
C ILE A 163 10.04 -7.59 5.10
N ALA A 164 9.45 -7.75 6.28
CA ALA A 164 10.22 -7.83 7.52
C ALA A 164 11.16 -9.05 7.54
N ASP A 165 12.23 -8.97 8.33
CA ASP A 165 13.13 -10.09 8.52
C ASP A 165 12.45 -11.24 9.26
N GLY A 166 12.67 -12.47 8.79
CA GLY A 166 12.04 -13.67 9.34
C GLY A 166 10.63 -13.97 8.85
N GLU A 167 9.99 -13.06 8.11
CA GLU A 167 8.69 -13.34 7.49
C GLU A 167 8.83 -14.36 6.35
N THR A 168 7.94 -15.35 6.34
CA THR A 168 7.93 -16.46 5.39
C THR A 168 6.66 -16.49 4.55
N ARG A 169 5.54 -16.00 5.08
CA ARG A 169 4.21 -16.03 4.46
C ARG A 169 4.13 -15.17 3.20
N SER A 170 3.20 -15.50 2.31
CA SER A 170 2.96 -14.69 1.12
C SER A 170 2.36 -13.33 1.49
N LEU A 171 2.45 -12.33 0.59
CA LEU A 171 1.81 -11.04 0.86
C LEU A 171 0.29 -11.21 1.01
N ALA A 172 -0.33 -12.07 0.20
CA ALA A 172 -1.77 -12.37 0.27
C ALA A 172 -2.20 -12.92 1.65
N ASP A 173 -1.40 -13.82 2.24
CA ASP A 173 -1.68 -14.36 3.57
C ASP A 173 -1.62 -13.25 4.63
N VAL A 174 -0.58 -12.40 4.56
CA VAL A 174 -0.40 -11.28 5.48
C VAL A 174 -1.52 -10.25 5.31
N GLU A 175 -1.92 -9.92 4.09
CA GLU A 175 -3.04 -9.01 3.80
C GLU A 175 -4.36 -9.54 4.37
N THR A 176 -4.60 -10.85 4.24
CA THR A 176 -5.80 -11.49 4.78
C THR A 176 -5.85 -11.38 6.31
N GLU A 177 -4.73 -11.63 6.99
CA GLU A 177 -4.64 -11.49 8.45
C GLU A 177 -4.81 -10.04 8.90
N VAL A 178 -4.14 -9.09 8.24
CA VAL A 178 -4.23 -7.66 8.58
C VAL A 178 -5.64 -7.12 8.33
N LEU A 179 -6.33 -7.58 7.28
CA LEU A 179 -7.72 -7.22 7.01
C LEU A 179 -8.66 -7.76 8.11
N ALA A 180 -8.44 -9.00 8.56
CA ALA A 180 -9.21 -9.59 9.66
C ALA A 180 -8.98 -8.86 11.00
N GLU A 181 -7.75 -8.44 11.28
CA GLU A 181 -7.41 -7.65 12.45
C GLU A 181 -8.09 -6.27 12.40
N LEU A 182 -8.10 -5.60 11.25
CA LEU A 182 -8.81 -4.33 11.08
C LEU A 182 -10.32 -4.49 11.34
N GLY A 183 -10.94 -5.58 10.88
CA GLY A 183 -12.33 -5.92 11.18
C GLY A 183 -12.58 -6.08 12.68
N THR A 184 -11.74 -6.87 13.35
CA THR A 184 -11.79 -7.07 14.81
C THR A 184 -11.67 -5.75 15.57
N PHE A 185 -10.73 -4.89 15.16
CA PHE A 185 -10.54 -3.56 15.76
C PHE A 185 -11.78 -2.67 15.58
N ALA A 186 -12.40 -2.66 14.40
CA ALA A 186 -13.62 -1.90 14.13
C ALA A 186 -14.83 -2.38 14.97
N GLU A 187 -14.95 -3.70 15.19
CA GLU A 187 -15.96 -4.28 16.09
C GLU A 187 -15.75 -3.83 17.54
N GLN A 188 -14.50 -3.85 18.04
CA GLN A 188 -14.16 -3.40 19.39
C GLN A 188 -14.48 -1.92 19.63
N LEU A 189 -14.21 -1.05 18.63
CA LEU A 189 -14.59 0.37 18.68
C LEU A 189 -16.11 0.53 18.80
N SER A 190 -16.87 -0.30 18.10
CA SER A 190 -18.34 -0.30 18.12
C SER A 190 -18.91 -0.85 19.44
N GLY A 191 -18.30 -1.89 20.00
CA GLY A 191 -18.65 -2.50 21.29
C GLY A 191 -18.41 -1.56 22.49
N HIS A 192 -17.26 -0.86 22.51
CA HIS A 192 -16.93 0.12 23.56
C HIS A 192 -17.92 1.30 23.64
N GLY A 193 -18.56 1.67 22.52
CA GLY A 193 -19.59 2.71 22.48
C GLY A 193 -20.90 2.29 23.14
N SER A 194 -21.27 1.01 23.04
CA SER A 194 -22.50 0.44 23.59
C SER A 194 -22.43 0.29 25.11
N ASP A 195 -21.29 -0.16 25.64
CA ASP A 195 -21.07 -0.31 27.08
C ASP A 195 -21.02 1.05 27.80
N ARG A 196 -20.42 2.09 27.19
CA ARG A 196 -20.45 3.45 27.75
C ARG A 196 -21.86 4.05 27.76
N LYS A 197 -22.67 3.82 26.72
CA LYS A 197 -24.08 4.28 26.69
C LYS A 197 -24.94 3.54 27.73
N ALA A 198 -24.73 2.24 27.92
CA ALA A 198 -25.43 1.44 28.92
C ALA A 198 -25.05 1.87 30.35
N ALA A 199 -23.77 2.10 30.64
CA ALA A 199 -23.30 2.60 31.93
C ALA A 199 -23.84 4.01 32.26
N ARG A 200 -23.95 4.89 31.26
CA ARG A 200 -24.49 6.25 31.45
C ARG A 200 -26.00 6.28 31.67
N ARG A 201 -26.76 5.33 31.10
CA ARG A 201 -28.21 5.18 31.31
C ARG A 201 -28.57 4.56 32.67
N ARG A 202 -27.65 3.81 33.29
CA ARG A 202 -27.84 3.18 34.62
C ARG A 202 -27.45 4.07 35.80
N SER A 203 -26.95 5.28 35.56
CA SER A 203 -26.66 6.24 36.63
C SER A 203 -27.97 6.91 37.09
N PRO A 204 -28.44 6.69 38.33
CA PRO A 204 -29.70 7.28 38.78
C PRO A 204 -29.52 8.79 39.00
N ALA A 205 -30.50 9.57 38.53
CA ALA A 205 -30.56 11.00 38.77
C ALA A 205 -30.41 11.29 40.27
N ALA A 206 -29.45 12.16 40.62
CA ALA A 206 -29.22 12.59 42.00
C ALA A 206 -30.53 13.14 42.59
N PRO A 207 -30.88 12.80 43.84
CA PRO A 207 -32.14 13.23 44.42
C PRO A 207 -32.11 14.75 44.59
N THR A 208 -33.06 15.43 43.95
CA THR A 208 -33.39 16.84 44.18
C THR A 208 -33.63 17.05 45.66
N ARG A 209 -32.69 17.72 46.33
CA ARG A 209 -32.78 18.10 47.74
C ARG A 209 -33.95 19.08 47.89
N ARG A 210 -35.09 18.60 48.39
CA ARG A 210 -36.20 19.45 48.86
C ARG A 210 -35.71 20.23 50.08
N SER A 211 -35.56 21.54 49.93
CA SER A 211 -35.45 22.47 51.06
C SER A 211 -36.75 22.44 51.85
N ARG A 212 -36.67 22.08 53.14
CA ARG A 212 -37.69 22.40 54.14
C ARG A 212 -37.12 23.48 55.04
N GLU A 213 -37.92 24.52 55.18
CA GLU A 213 -38.12 25.46 56.31
C GLU A 213 -36.89 26.18 56.89
#